data_AF-A0A395H537-F1
#
_entry.id   AF-A0A395H537-F1
#
_cell.length_a   1.000
_cell.length_b   1.000
_cell.length_c   1.000
_cell.angle_alpha   90.00
_cell.angle_beta   90.00
_cell.angle_gamma   90.00
#
_symmetry.space_group_name_H-M   'P 1'
#
loop_
_entity.id
_entity.type
_entity.pdbx_description
1 polymer ?
#
loop_
_entity_poly.entity_id
_entity_poly.type
_entity_poly.pdbx_seq_one_letter_code
_entity_poly.pdbx_strand_id
1 'polypeptide(L)'
;MKPLNLLLLLTTLLLPTVHADNASIGYELLFYYYVYKMEYQSGAPRTIAVDCQSRDTGGGMCKFDEFVKHVIEADWYPSYEPAAADHTTTPDDSQLTRINRNIPGSARLDLGKLLNNLDPDQKAYAIIITKVLHAADAAFAADENLSTTDMAQAVAYAKEAKSVRNEVVFPIQQEALQGRVDAEVLEYVHSTLTGFDWVRTFGNIDLAVEDGSLDSDVAKGYKAQLRLFARNFQHDIYVAKEAGHLNNVRALATAVTRITRNIEDREPGATEAEIPSTECSDEFSSDETTSSSSSSGSD
;
A
#
# COMPACT_ATOMS: atom_id res chain seq x y z
N MET A 1 25.92 37.46 3.78
CA MET A 1 25.93 36.08 3.25
C MET A 1 26.19 36.14 1.76
N LYS A 2 27.11 35.32 1.22
CA LYS A 2 27.50 35.40 -0.20
C LYS A 2 26.34 34.90 -1.09
N PRO A 3 26.05 35.56 -2.23
CA PRO A 3 24.98 35.14 -3.15
C PRO A 3 25.14 33.70 -3.65
N LEU A 4 26.38 33.20 -3.68
CA LEU A 4 26.71 31.80 -3.98
C LEU A 4 26.10 30.79 -2.98
N ASN A 5 26.00 31.14 -1.69
CA ASN A 5 25.42 30.26 -0.69
C ASN A 5 23.89 30.21 -0.81
N LEU A 6 23.26 31.30 -1.26
CA LEU A 6 21.82 31.35 -1.51
C LEU A 6 21.47 30.55 -2.78
N LEU A 7 22.34 30.61 -3.80
CA LEU A 7 22.20 29.82 -5.02
C LEU A 7 22.36 28.32 -4.75
N LEU A 8 23.34 27.93 -3.93
CA LEU A 8 23.53 26.54 -3.50
C LEU A 8 22.32 26.00 -2.72
N LEU A 9 21.76 26.83 -1.81
CA LEU A 9 20.54 26.49 -1.06
C LEU A 9 19.32 26.36 -1.99
N LEU A 10 19.21 27.22 -3.01
CA LEU A 10 18.16 27.13 -4.02
C LEU A 10 18.32 25.89 -4.91
N THR A 11 19.55 25.51 -5.28
CA THR A 11 19.79 24.32 -6.10
C THR A 11 19.53 23.02 -5.33
N THR A 12 19.71 23.00 -4.00
CA THR A 12 19.32 21.85 -3.16
C THR A 12 17.80 21.73 -2.99
N LEU A 13 17.05 22.84 -3.11
CA LEU A 13 15.58 22.86 -3.06
C LEU A 13 14.92 22.55 -4.42
N LEU A 14 15.70 22.50 -5.50
CA LEU A 14 15.22 22.43 -6.89
C LEU A 14 15.52 21.09 -7.58
N LEU A 15 15.92 20.04 -6.86
CA LEU A 15 15.98 18.69 -7.44
C LEU A 15 14.58 18.07 -7.37
N PRO A 16 13.81 17.99 -8.47
CA PRO A 16 12.57 17.23 -8.51
C PRO A 16 12.99 15.82 -8.87
N THR A 17 13.61 15.11 -7.93
CA THR A 17 13.99 13.71 -8.14
C THR A 17 12.93 12.86 -7.49
N VAL A 18 12.37 11.91 -8.23
CA VAL A 18 11.66 10.73 -7.72
C VAL A 18 12.20 10.40 -6.32
N HIS A 19 11.41 10.71 -5.28
CA HIS A 19 11.92 10.81 -3.91
C HIS A 19 12.30 9.40 -3.44
N ALA A 20 13.61 9.15 -3.33
CA ALA A 20 14.15 7.93 -2.73
C ALA A 20 13.76 7.94 -1.25
N ASP A 21 12.65 7.29 -0.94
CA ASP A 21 12.23 7.03 0.43
C ASP A 21 12.86 5.71 0.87
N ASN A 22 14.05 5.83 1.46
CA ASN A 22 14.81 4.69 1.96
C ASN A 22 14.09 3.93 3.09
N ALA A 23 13.07 4.52 3.73
CA ALA A 23 12.34 3.86 4.79
C ALA A 23 11.33 2.83 4.24
N SER A 24 10.75 3.07 3.06
CA SER A 24 9.79 2.16 2.43
C SER A 24 10.42 1.08 1.53
N ILE A 25 11.64 1.32 1.03
CA ILE A 25 12.27 0.49 -0.01
C ILE A 25 12.45 -1.00 0.37
N GLY A 26 12.71 -1.30 1.65
CA GLY A 26 12.83 -2.69 2.13
C GLY A 26 11.50 -3.43 2.13
N TYR A 27 10.43 -2.76 2.56
CA TYR A 27 9.07 -3.30 2.49
C TYR A 27 8.62 -3.51 1.05
N GLU A 28 8.98 -2.59 0.15
CA GLU A 28 8.69 -2.70 -1.28
C GLU A 28 9.39 -3.88 -1.93
N LEU A 29 10.66 -4.11 -1.60
CA LEU A 29 11.42 -5.27 -2.08
C LEU A 29 10.75 -6.59 -1.66
N LEU A 30 10.29 -6.68 -0.41
CA LEU A 30 9.59 -7.87 0.08
C LEU A 30 8.24 -8.04 -0.61
N PHE A 31 7.46 -6.97 -0.75
CA PHE A 31 6.21 -6.99 -1.52
C PHE A 31 6.43 -7.47 -2.95
N TYR A 32 7.41 -6.90 -3.67
CA TYR A 32 7.74 -7.29 -5.04
C TYR A 32 8.21 -8.73 -5.13
N TYR A 33 9.00 -9.20 -4.15
CA TYR A 33 9.45 -10.59 -4.11
C TYR A 33 8.30 -11.58 -3.95
N TYR A 34 7.34 -11.31 -3.06
CA TYR A 34 6.20 -12.19 -2.88
C TYR A 34 5.31 -12.23 -4.12
N VAL A 35 5.13 -11.10 -4.81
CA VAL A 35 4.42 -11.09 -6.10
C VAL A 35 5.18 -11.85 -7.18
N TYR A 36 6.50 -11.66 -7.28
CA TYR A 36 7.37 -12.44 -8.16
C TYR A 36 7.24 -13.94 -7.90
N LYS A 37 7.28 -14.34 -6.61
CA LYS A 37 7.16 -15.73 -6.20
C LYS A 37 5.82 -16.33 -6.64
N MET A 38 4.71 -15.61 -6.46
CA MET A 38 3.38 -16.04 -6.91
C MET A 38 3.32 -16.19 -8.44
N GLU A 39 3.82 -15.22 -9.20
CA GLU A 39 3.88 -15.28 -10.66
C GLU A 39 4.74 -16.46 -11.13
N TYR A 40 5.88 -16.68 -10.48
CA TYR A 40 6.79 -17.78 -10.81
C TYR A 40 6.18 -19.16 -10.51
N GLN A 41 5.51 -19.31 -9.36
CA GLN A 41 4.94 -20.59 -8.93
C GLN A 41 3.67 -20.97 -9.69
N SER A 42 2.82 -19.99 -10.03
CA SER A 42 1.59 -20.23 -10.80
C SER A 42 1.83 -20.64 -12.25
N GLY A 43 3.04 -20.42 -12.78
CA GLY A 43 3.33 -20.62 -14.20
C GLY A 43 2.70 -19.56 -15.11
N ALA A 44 2.23 -18.45 -14.54
CA ALA A 44 1.75 -17.30 -15.29
C ALA A 44 2.84 -16.72 -16.21
N PRO A 45 2.46 -15.96 -17.26
CA PRO A 45 3.43 -15.24 -18.07
C PRO A 45 4.29 -14.34 -17.18
N ARG A 46 5.60 -14.56 -17.19
CA ARG A 46 6.54 -13.80 -16.36
C ARG A 46 6.58 -12.36 -16.86
N THR A 47 6.13 -11.42 -16.03
CA THR A 47 6.16 -9.97 -16.31
C THR A 47 7.00 -9.23 -15.29
N ILE A 48 7.26 -9.84 -14.14
CA ILE A 48 8.16 -9.35 -13.11
C ILE A 48 9.50 -10.13 -13.15
N ALA A 49 10.61 -9.39 -13.08
CA ALA A 49 11.99 -9.88 -13.03
C ALA A 49 12.33 -10.94 -14.10
N VAL A 50 12.17 -10.55 -15.35
CA VAL A 50 12.06 -11.42 -16.54
C VAL A 50 13.38 -11.92 -17.10
N ASP A 51 14.52 -11.41 -16.62
CA ASP A 51 15.87 -11.80 -17.07
C ASP A 51 16.29 -13.23 -16.66
N CYS A 52 15.39 -13.97 -16.01
CA CYS A 52 15.59 -15.39 -15.70
C CYS A 52 15.55 -16.32 -16.93
N GLN A 53 15.32 -15.81 -18.15
CA GLN A 53 15.28 -16.66 -19.34
C GLN A 53 16.69 -16.98 -19.88
N SER A 54 17.06 -18.22 -19.58
CA SER A 54 18.19 -19.03 -20.06
C SER A 54 19.43 -19.00 -19.15
N ARG A 55 20.09 -20.15 -18.94
CA ARG A 55 20.79 -20.69 -20.11
C ARG A 55 20.12 -21.79 -20.93
N ASP A 56 19.30 -22.71 -20.40
CA ASP A 56 18.60 -23.66 -21.29
C ASP A 56 17.30 -24.34 -20.80
N THR A 57 16.92 -24.47 -19.52
CA THR A 57 15.65 -25.21 -19.16
C THR A 57 15.15 -25.08 -17.70
N GLY A 58 15.45 -24.00 -16.97
CA GLY A 58 15.04 -23.90 -15.55
C GLY A 58 15.56 -22.69 -14.79
N GLY A 59 15.59 -21.52 -15.45
CA GLY A 59 16.07 -20.28 -14.85
C GLY A 59 14.95 -19.51 -14.15
N GLY A 60 15.14 -19.24 -12.87
CA GLY A 60 14.36 -18.37 -12.00
C GLY A 60 15.25 -17.96 -10.84
N MET A 61 15.16 -16.73 -10.36
CA MET A 61 15.69 -16.38 -9.04
C MET A 61 14.85 -17.14 -8.03
N CYS A 62 15.39 -18.23 -7.49
CA CYS A 62 14.62 -19.12 -6.63
C CYS A 62 14.59 -18.61 -5.20
N LYS A 63 15.47 -17.67 -4.87
CA LYS A 63 15.73 -17.20 -3.51
C LYS A 63 15.68 -15.68 -3.42
N PHE A 64 15.41 -15.21 -2.21
CA PHE A 64 15.24 -13.80 -1.92
C PHE A 64 16.51 -12.98 -2.17
N ASP A 65 17.67 -13.45 -1.70
CA ASP A 65 18.97 -12.81 -1.96
C ASP A 65 19.30 -12.67 -3.45
N GLU A 66 18.95 -13.67 -4.26
CA GLU A 66 19.08 -13.63 -5.72
C GLU A 66 18.19 -12.55 -6.34
N PHE A 67 16.92 -12.47 -5.90
CA PHE A 67 15.97 -11.44 -6.31
C PHE A 67 16.46 -10.04 -5.94
N VAL A 68 16.86 -9.84 -4.68
CA VAL A 68 17.38 -8.56 -4.20
C VAL A 68 18.60 -8.15 -5.01
N LYS A 69 19.58 -9.05 -5.19
CA LYS A 69 20.78 -8.78 -5.98
C LYS A 69 20.49 -8.36 -7.42
N HIS A 70 19.42 -8.91 -8.01
CA HIS A 70 19.01 -8.54 -9.34
C HIS A 70 18.39 -7.14 -9.38
N VAL A 71 17.52 -6.83 -8.42
CA VAL A 71 16.71 -5.60 -8.43
C VAL A 71 17.44 -4.41 -7.81
N ILE A 72 18.43 -4.58 -6.93
CA ILE A 72 19.15 -3.43 -6.36
C ILE A 72 20.25 -2.92 -7.30
N GLU A 73 20.49 -1.60 -7.27
CA GLU A 73 21.63 -1.01 -7.97
C GLU A 73 22.97 -1.54 -7.42
N ALA A 74 23.99 -1.61 -8.30
CA ALA A 74 25.25 -2.28 -8.00
C ALA A 74 26.05 -1.62 -6.87
N ASP A 75 25.82 -0.33 -6.61
CA ASP A 75 26.42 0.46 -5.53
C ASP A 75 25.76 0.22 -4.16
N TRP A 76 24.53 -0.31 -4.15
CA TRP A 76 23.83 -0.72 -2.93
C TRP A 76 24.22 -2.14 -2.49
N TYR A 77 24.57 -3.03 -3.42
CA TYR A 77 24.95 -4.41 -3.10
C TYR A 77 26.04 -4.55 -2.02
N PRO A 78 27.12 -3.73 -1.99
CA PRO A 78 28.12 -3.76 -0.92
C PRO A 78 27.57 -3.43 0.47
N SER A 79 26.47 -2.67 0.57
CA SER A 79 25.85 -2.35 1.86
C SER A 79 24.86 -3.42 2.34
N TYR A 80 24.24 -4.16 1.40
CA TYR A 80 23.26 -5.20 1.75
C TYR A 80 23.92 -6.42 2.42
N GLU A 81 25.15 -6.80 2.04
CA GLU A 81 25.94 -7.89 2.63
C GLU A 81 25.09 -9.15 3.01
N PRO A 82 24.51 -9.87 2.02
CA PRO A 82 23.60 -10.98 2.31
C PRO A 82 24.27 -12.08 3.13
N ALA A 83 23.58 -12.53 4.18
CA ALA A 83 23.94 -13.68 4.99
C ALA A 83 23.34 -14.97 4.41
N ALA A 84 23.78 -16.13 4.90
CA ALA A 84 23.23 -17.43 4.49
C ALA A 84 21.70 -17.54 4.72
N ALA A 85 21.15 -16.81 5.69
CA ALA A 85 19.71 -16.76 5.97
C ALA A 85 18.91 -15.97 4.92
N ASP A 86 19.55 -15.13 4.10
CA ASP A 86 18.90 -14.41 3.01
C ASP A 86 18.62 -15.32 1.80
N HIS A 87 19.28 -16.48 1.74
CA HIS A 87 19.06 -17.50 0.71
C HIS A 87 17.80 -18.34 1.00
N THR A 88 16.64 -17.68 1.03
CA THR A 88 15.35 -18.25 1.43
C THR A 88 14.26 -18.03 0.38
N THR A 89 13.22 -18.87 0.41
CA THR A 89 11.97 -18.72 -0.37
C THR A 89 10.85 -18.01 0.40
N THR A 90 11.08 -17.73 1.68
CA THR A 90 10.09 -17.18 2.61
C THR A 90 10.80 -16.15 3.50
N PRO A 91 11.18 -15.00 2.92
CA PRO A 91 11.82 -13.93 3.70
C PRO A 91 10.81 -13.33 4.69
N ASP A 92 11.29 -12.95 5.86
CA ASP A 92 10.53 -12.32 6.92
C ASP A 92 11.21 -11.00 7.36
N ASP A 93 10.76 -10.44 8.48
CA ASP A 93 11.28 -9.18 9.03
C ASP A 93 12.78 -9.24 9.40
N SER A 94 13.35 -10.43 9.53
CA SER A 94 14.79 -10.59 9.73
C SER A 94 15.59 -10.21 8.47
N GLN A 95 15.07 -10.52 7.27
CA GLN A 95 15.63 -10.07 5.99
C GLN A 95 15.45 -8.56 5.85
N LEU A 96 14.29 -8.02 6.21
CA LEU A 96 14.02 -6.57 6.19
C LEU A 96 15.06 -5.78 6.99
N THR A 97 15.35 -6.21 8.22
CA THR A 97 16.34 -5.57 9.10
C THR A 97 17.72 -5.51 8.46
N ARG A 98 18.08 -6.51 7.64
CA ARG A 98 19.35 -6.54 6.90
C ARG A 98 19.32 -5.66 5.67
N ILE A 99 18.24 -5.68 4.88
CA ILE A 99 18.06 -4.76 3.74
C ILE A 99 18.18 -3.31 4.18
N ASN A 100 17.54 -2.99 5.31
CA ASN A 100 17.49 -1.65 5.88
C ASN A 100 18.79 -1.22 6.57
N ARG A 101 19.76 -2.14 6.71
CA ARG A 101 21.06 -1.81 7.29
C ARG A 101 21.88 -1.01 6.28
N ASN A 102 22.28 0.20 6.68
CA ASN A 102 23.21 1.06 5.93
C ASN A 102 22.77 1.33 4.47
N ILE A 103 21.46 1.47 4.21
CA ILE A 103 20.95 1.86 2.89
C ILE A 103 21.61 3.18 2.47
N PRO A 104 22.33 3.22 1.33
CA PRO A 104 22.90 4.46 0.82
C PRO A 104 21.83 5.54 0.62
N GLY A 105 22.15 6.81 0.87
CA GLY A 105 21.23 7.91 0.56
C GLY A 105 20.84 8.01 -0.92
N SER A 106 21.62 7.37 -1.81
CA SER A 106 21.35 7.25 -3.25
C SER A 106 20.61 5.96 -3.63
N ALA A 107 20.30 5.08 -2.68
CA ALA A 107 19.75 3.76 -2.97
C ALA A 107 18.48 3.84 -3.81
N ARG A 108 18.49 3.06 -4.89
CA ARG A 108 17.38 2.96 -5.85
C ARG A 108 17.23 1.51 -6.24
N LEU A 109 15.99 1.14 -6.53
CA LEU A 109 15.70 -0.11 -7.21
C LEU A 109 15.97 0.09 -8.70
N ASP A 110 16.66 -0.88 -9.30
CA ASP A 110 16.80 -1.05 -10.73
C ASP A 110 15.48 -1.59 -11.30
N LEU A 111 14.52 -0.68 -11.45
CA LEU A 111 13.17 -0.98 -11.91
C LEU A 111 13.15 -1.58 -13.32
N GLY A 112 14.16 -1.29 -14.14
CA GLY A 112 14.28 -1.87 -15.49
C GLY A 112 14.52 -3.37 -15.44
N LYS A 113 15.25 -3.86 -14.43
CA LYS A 113 15.42 -5.29 -14.15
C LYS A 113 14.20 -5.90 -13.48
N LEU A 114 13.50 -5.13 -12.65
CA LEU A 114 12.23 -5.57 -12.05
C LEU A 114 11.13 -5.76 -13.11
N LEU A 115 11.09 -4.91 -14.14
CA LEU A 115 10.02 -4.87 -15.15
C LEU A 115 10.61 -4.55 -16.53
N ASN A 116 10.86 -5.57 -17.37
CA ASN A 116 11.52 -5.37 -18.67
C ASN A 116 10.71 -4.52 -19.67
N ASN A 117 9.42 -4.29 -19.41
CA ASN A 117 8.52 -3.47 -20.23
C ASN A 117 8.23 -2.10 -19.58
N LEU A 118 9.15 -1.55 -18.80
CA LEU A 118 9.08 -0.15 -18.37
C LEU A 118 9.68 0.73 -19.45
N ASP A 119 8.82 1.54 -20.09
CA ASP A 119 9.31 2.64 -20.89
C ASP A 119 10.13 3.59 -20.00
N PRO A 120 11.21 4.22 -20.50
CA PRO A 120 12.08 5.08 -19.69
C PRO A 120 11.36 6.24 -18.98
N ASP A 121 10.19 6.65 -19.48
CA ASP A 121 9.29 7.67 -18.93
C ASP A 121 8.23 7.10 -17.95
N GLN A 122 8.07 5.78 -17.85
CA GLN A 122 7.10 5.09 -16.98
C GLN A 122 7.63 4.76 -15.57
N LYS A 123 8.75 5.35 -15.15
CA LYS A 123 9.38 5.09 -13.83
C LYS A 123 8.65 5.73 -12.64
N ALA A 124 7.41 6.20 -12.83
CA ALA A 124 6.60 6.70 -11.74
C ALA A 124 6.16 5.53 -10.85
N TYR A 125 6.34 5.67 -9.53
CA TYR A 125 6.13 4.58 -8.59
C TYR A 125 4.72 3.95 -8.65
N ALA A 126 3.68 4.77 -8.79
CA ALA A 126 2.32 4.26 -8.99
C ALA A 126 2.18 3.32 -10.21
N ILE A 127 2.89 3.59 -11.32
CA ILE A 127 2.88 2.73 -12.52
C ILE A 127 3.55 1.39 -12.22
N ILE A 128 4.64 1.39 -11.47
CA ILE A 128 5.34 0.17 -11.04
C ILE A 128 4.39 -0.71 -10.24
N ILE A 129 3.70 -0.14 -9.25
CA ILE A 129 2.74 -0.88 -8.42
C ILE A 129 1.60 -1.43 -9.27
N THR A 130 1.09 -0.68 -10.26
CA THR A 130 0.09 -1.21 -11.19
C THR A 130 0.61 -2.41 -11.99
N LYS A 131 1.84 -2.35 -12.50
CA LYS A 131 2.44 -3.47 -13.25
C LYS A 131 2.70 -4.69 -12.35
N VAL A 132 3.17 -4.47 -11.11
CA VAL A 132 3.31 -5.51 -10.09
C VAL A 132 1.94 -6.15 -9.79
N LEU A 133 0.89 -5.33 -9.64
CA LEU A 133 -0.46 -5.84 -9.39
C LEU A 133 -0.99 -6.67 -10.56
N HIS A 134 -0.72 -6.27 -11.81
CA HIS A 134 -1.06 -7.09 -12.98
C HIS A 134 -0.36 -8.46 -12.97
N ALA A 135 0.89 -8.52 -12.50
CA ALA A 135 1.61 -9.80 -12.33
C ALA A 135 0.91 -10.68 -11.29
N ALA A 136 0.47 -10.09 -10.17
CA ALA A 136 -0.32 -10.81 -9.15
C ALA A 136 -1.67 -11.31 -9.71
N ASP A 137 -2.41 -10.45 -10.43
CA ASP A 137 -3.67 -10.84 -11.07
C ASP A 137 -3.48 -11.99 -12.09
N ALA A 138 -2.39 -11.96 -12.87
CA ALA A 138 -2.05 -13.05 -13.78
C ALA A 138 -1.74 -14.35 -13.03
N ALA A 139 -1.05 -14.27 -11.89
CA ALA A 139 -0.79 -15.42 -11.03
C ALA A 139 -2.10 -16.00 -10.47
N PHE A 140 -2.99 -15.16 -9.96
CA PHE A 140 -4.29 -15.58 -9.41
C PHE A 140 -5.15 -16.30 -10.45
N ALA A 141 -5.12 -15.83 -11.71
CA ALA A 141 -5.85 -16.45 -12.81
C ALA A 141 -5.22 -17.77 -13.30
N ALA A 142 -3.91 -17.95 -13.10
CA ALA A 142 -3.18 -19.13 -13.58
C ALA A 142 -3.24 -20.32 -12.60
N ASP A 143 -3.34 -20.07 -11.29
CA ASP A 143 -3.35 -21.13 -10.28
C ASP A 143 -4.29 -20.84 -9.08
N GLU A 144 -5.35 -21.64 -8.98
CA GLU A 144 -6.34 -21.61 -7.89
C GLU A 144 -5.77 -22.10 -6.55
N ASN A 145 -4.62 -22.79 -6.54
CA ASN A 145 -3.96 -23.33 -5.34
C ASN A 145 -2.74 -22.52 -4.86
N LEU A 146 -2.53 -21.30 -5.38
CA LEU A 146 -1.51 -20.40 -4.86
C LEU A 146 -1.61 -20.25 -3.33
N SER A 147 -0.44 -20.20 -2.69
CA SER A 147 -0.34 -20.11 -1.24
C SER A 147 -0.97 -18.81 -0.71
N THR A 148 -2.02 -18.95 0.09
CA THR A 148 -2.65 -17.84 0.83
C THR A 148 -1.68 -17.22 1.85
N THR A 149 -0.72 -17.99 2.38
CA THR A 149 0.40 -17.47 3.18
C THR A 149 1.26 -16.49 2.39
N ASP A 150 1.63 -16.81 1.15
CA ASP A 150 2.43 -15.91 0.32
C ASP A 150 1.65 -14.64 -0.06
N MET A 151 0.34 -14.76 -0.31
CA MET A 151 -0.55 -13.62 -0.51
C MET A 151 -0.62 -12.73 0.73
N ALA A 152 -0.78 -13.32 1.92
CA ALA A 152 -0.85 -12.60 3.18
C ALA A 152 0.46 -11.84 3.47
N GLN A 153 1.61 -12.45 3.16
CA GLN A 153 2.90 -11.77 3.26
C GLN A 153 3.03 -10.60 2.28
N ALA A 154 2.58 -10.77 1.03
CA ALA A 154 2.51 -9.66 0.07
C ALA A 154 1.65 -8.50 0.60
N VAL A 155 0.49 -8.81 1.20
CA VAL A 155 -0.41 -7.82 1.82
C VAL A 155 0.27 -7.12 3.00
N ALA A 156 0.90 -7.86 3.90
CA ALA A 156 1.57 -7.31 5.08
C ALA A 156 2.66 -6.29 4.67
N TYR A 157 3.54 -6.65 3.74
CA TYR A 157 4.60 -5.76 3.29
C TYR A 157 4.09 -4.58 2.46
N ALA A 158 3.01 -4.75 1.69
CA ALA A 158 2.35 -3.62 1.02
C ALA A 158 1.68 -2.65 2.02
N LYS A 159 1.10 -3.16 3.12
CA LYS A 159 0.54 -2.34 4.21
C LYS A 159 1.63 -1.53 4.91
N GLU A 160 2.78 -2.12 5.20
CA GLU A 160 3.92 -1.41 5.81
C GLU A 160 4.51 -0.35 4.85
N ALA A 161 4.74 -0.71 3.58
CA ALA A 161 5.20 0.26 2.57
C ALA A 161 4.22 1.43 2.43
N LYS A 162 2.90 1.16 2.47
CA LYS A 162 1.85 2.19 2.45
C LYS A 162 1.96 3.09 3.68
N SER A 163 2.10 2.51 4.87
CA SER A 163 2.18 3.23 6.14
C SER A 163 3.35 4.24 6.13
N VAL A 164 4.56 3.76 5.80
CA VAL A 164 5.76 4.60 5.72
C VAL A 164 5.59 5.71 4.68
N ARG A 165 5.07 5.38 3.49
CA ARG A 165 4.83 6.39 2.46
C ARG A 165 3.74 7.40 2.84
N ASN A 166 2.78 7.02 3.69
CA ASN A 166 1.73 7.92 4.14
C ASN A 166 2.23 8.92 5.20
N GLU A 167 3.36 8.69 5.88
CA GLU A 167 3.93 9.65 6.85
C GLU A 167 4.11 11.06 6.26
N VAL A 168 4.50 11.14 4.97
CA VAL A 168 4.68 12.41 4.26
C VAL A 168 3.35 13.06 3.87
N VAL A 169 2.34 12.23 3.58
CA VAL A 169 1.03 12.69 3.07
C VAL A 169 0.05 12.96 4.22
N PHE A 170 0.24 12.32 5.36
CA PHE A 170 -0.71 12.33 6.47
C PHE A 170 -0.94 13.72 7.08
N PRO A 171 0.09 14.57 7.29
CA PRO A 171 -0.14 15.95 7.73
C PRO A 171 -1.04 16.75 6.77
N ILE A 172 -0.94 16.49 5.46
CA ILE A 172 -1.75 17.14 4.42
C ILE A 172 -3.20 16.62 4.49
N GLN A 173 -3.37 15.32 4.74
CA GLN A 173 -4.68 14.72 4.96
C GLN A 173 -5.34 15.30 6.23
N GLN A 174 -4.58 15.52 7.30
CA GLN A 174 -5.08 16.13 8.54
C GLN A 174 -5.51 17.58 8.32
N GLU A 175 -4.70 18.39 7.61
CA GLU A 175 -5.07 19.77 7.26
C GLU A 175 -6.35 19.81 6.40
N ALA A 176 -6.45 18.92 5.41
CA ALA A 176 -7.63 18.82 4.55
C ALA A 176 -8.89 18.41 5.34
N LEU A 177 -8.76 17.51 6.31
CA LEU A 177 -9.85 17.11 7.20
C LEU A 177 -10.32 18.29 8.05
N GLN A 178 -9.39 18.99 8.70
CA GLN A 178 -9.67 20.16 9.55
C GLN A 178 -10.36 21.28 8.79
N GLY A 179 -10.05 21.46 7.50
CA GLY A 179 -10.67 22.47 6.66
C GLY A 179 -12.09 22.14 6.18
N ARG A 180 -12.60 20.93 6.42
CA ARG A 180 -13.84 20.42 5.80
C ARG A 180 -14.89 19.91 6.77
N VAL A 181 -14.43 19.40 7.89
CA VAL A 181 -15.26 18.73 8.86
C VAL A 181 -15.43 19.67 10.05
N ASP A 182 -16.65 19.74 10.58
CA ASP A 182 -16.98 20.62 11.70
C ASP A 182 -16.11 20.28 12.92
N ALA A 183 -15.77 21.29 13.72
CA ALA A 183 -14.83 21.15 14.83
C ALA A 183 -15.29 20.09 15.86
N GLU A 184 -16.59 20.02 16.09
CA GLU A 184 -17.23 19.06 16.99
C GLU A 184 -17.10 17.62 16.49
N VAL A 185 -17.01 17.40 15.17
CA VAL A 185 -16.78 16.08 14.58
C VAL A 185 -15.31 15.69 14.72
N LEU A 186 -14.39 16.66 14.61
CA LEU A 186 -12.95 16.42 14.75
C LEU A 186 -12.57 15.88 16.14
N GLU A 187 -13.34 16.20 17.18
CA GLU A 187 -13.14 15.69 18.55
C GLU A 187 -13.21 14.16 18.64
N TYR A 188 -13.94 13.52 17.71
CA TYR A 188 -14.08 12.07 17.64
C TYR A 188 -13.02 11.40 16.76
N VAL A 189 -12.26 12.16 15.97
CA VAL A 189 -11.32 11.60 15.00
C VAL A 189 -10.07 11.10 15.69
N HIS A 190 -9.84 9.79 15.54
CA HIS A 190 -8.61 9.14 15.98
C HIS A 190 -7.62 9.03 14.82
N SER A 191 -6.36 9.31 15.15
CA SER A 191 -5.23 9.24 14.23
C SER A 191 -4.13 8.38 14.85
N THR A 192 -3.43 7.63 14.01
CA THR A 192 -2.15 6.99 14.33
C THR A 192 -1.00 7.94 13.95
N LEU A 193 0.24 7.45 14.01
CA LEU A 193 1.40 8.20 13.52
C LEU A 193 1.31 8.48 12.01
N THR A 194 0.64 7.59 11.25
CA THR A 194 0.75 7.53 9.80
C THR A 194 -0.61 7.48 9.08
N GLY A 195 -1.74 7.62 9.78
CA GLY A 195 -3.06 7.50 9.16
C GLY A 195 -4.22 7.76 10.12
N PHE A 196 -5.46 7.67 9.62
CA PHE A 196 -6.65 7.77 10.46
C PHE A 196 -7.08 6.38 10.95
N ASP A 197 -7.57 6.32 12.19
CA ASP A 197 -8.16 5.11 12.77
C ASP A 197 -9.69 5.22 12.67
N TRP A 198 -10.22 4.89 11.50
CA TRP A 198 -11.65 5.03 11.22
C TRP A 198 -12.52 4.11 12.05
N VAL A 199 -12.07 2.88 12.37
CA VAL A 199 -12.82 1.98 13.26
C VAL A 199 -12.98 2.59 14.63
N ARG A 200 -11.88 3.06 15.23
CA ARG A 200 -11.95 3.68 16.54
C ARG A 200 -12.74 4.98 16.50
N THR A 201 -12.59 5.76 15.43
CA THR A 201 -13.35 6.99 15.21
C THR A 201 -14.85 6.72 15.17
N PHE A 202 -15.30 5.78 14.33
CA PHE A 202 -16.71 5.44 14.20
C PHE A 202 -17.27 4.73 15.43
N GLY A 203 -16.47 3.85 16.05
CA GLY A 203 -16.83 3.19 17.31
C GLY A 203 -17.00 4.17 18.47
N ASN A 204 -16.17 5.21 18.57
CA ASN A 204 -16.33 6.24 19.60
C ASN A 204 -17.56 7.11 19.38
N ILE A 205 -17.94 7.35 18.13
CA ILE A 205 -19.22 8.01 17.82
C ILE A 205 -20.40 7.13 18.27
N ASP A 206 -20.33 5.82 18.04
CA ASP A 206 -21.37 4.89 18.50
C ASP A 206 -21.45 4.83 20.02
N LEU A 207 -20.30 4.72 20.71
CA LEU A 207 -20.25 4.72 22.17
C LEU A 207 -20.84 6.01 22.76
N ALA A 208 -20.62 7.17 22.13
CA ALA A 208 -21.20 8.43 22.55
C ALA A 208 -22.74 8.50 22.36
N VAL A 209 -23.27 7.75 21.40
CA VAL A 209 -24.73 7.57 21.27
C VAL A 209 -25.24 6.63 22.37
N GLU A 210 -24.54 5.54 22.64
CA GLU A 210 -24.91 4.55 23.66
C GLU A 210 -24.90 5.14 25.07
N ASP A 211 -23.93 6.00 25.40
CA ASP A 211 -23.83 6.65 26.72
C ASP A 211 -24.69 7.92 26.86
N GLY A 212 -25.36 8.33 25.78
CA GLY A 212 -26.27 9.48 25.74
C GLY A 212 -25.57 10.85 25.66
N SER A 213 -24.25 10.89 25.45
CA SER A 213 -23.50 12.13 25.25
C SER A 213 -23.68 12.74 23.86
N LEU A 214 -24.12 11.95 22.88
CA LEU A 214 -24.37 12.39 21.51
C LEU A 214 -25.74 11.91 21.02
N ASP A 215 -26.53 12.81 20.43
CA ASP A 215 -27.81 12.46 19.82
C ASP A 215 -27.60 11.60 18.56
N SER A 216 -28.47 10.60 18.34
CA SER A 216 -28.30 9.64 17.24
C SER A 216 -28.39 10.27 15.85
N ASP A 217 -29.20 11.32 15.68
CA ASP A 217 -29.34 12.00 14.40
C ASP A 217 -28.15 12.94 14.15
N VAL A 218 -27.61 13.54 15.20
CA VAL A 218 -26.33 14.28 15.15
C VAL A 218 -25.18 13.34 14.78
N ALA A 219 -25.09 12.18 15.43
CA ALA A 219 -24.07 11.16 15.14
C ALA A 219 -24.11 10.68 13.68
N LYS A 220 -25.31 10.48 13.10
CA LYS A 220 -25.46 10.18 11.67
C LYS A 220 -24.87 11.29 10.79
N GLY A 221 -25.10 12.56 11.16
CA GLY A 221 -24.49 13.71 10.49
C GLY A 221 -22.96 13.67 10.55
N TYR A 222 -22.39 13.41 11.72
CA TYR A 222 -20.94 13.34 11.92
C TYR A 222 -20.32 12.23 11.08
N LYS A 223 -20.89 11.02 11.14
CA LYS A 223 -20.46 9.88 10.31
C LYS A 223 -20.58 10.17 8.82
N ALA A 224 -21.62 10.89 8.39
CA ALA A 224 -21.79 11.26 6.99
C ALA A 224 -20.69 12.22 6.50
N GLN A 225 -20.31 13.22 7.31
CA GLN A 225 -19.20 14.13 7.01
C GLN A 225 -17.88 13.38 6.87
N LEU A 226 -17.54 12.53 7.84
CA LEU A 226 -16.30 11.74 7.82
C LEU A 226 -16.26 10.76 6.64
N ARG A 227 -17.38 10.11 6.31
CA ARG A 227 -17.50 9.25 5.11
C ARG A 227 -17.37 10.05 3.82
N LEU A 228 -17.88 11.27 3.78
CA LEU A 228 -17.73 12.14 2.61
C LEU A 228 -16.26 12.55 2.44
N PHE A 229 -15.58 12.91 3.52
CA PHE A 229 -14.14 13.18 3.51
C PHE A 229 -13.35 11.95 3.05
N ALA A 230 -13.55 10.78 3.67
CA ALA A 230 -12.83 9.55 3.30
C ALA A 230 -13.01 9.15 1.82
N ARG A 231 -14.15 9.52 1.20
CA ARG A 231 -14.39 9.29 -0.24
C ARG A 231 -13.77 10.36 -1.14
N ASN A 232 -13.71 11.61 -0.69
CA ASN A 232 -13.39 12.75 -1.54
C ASN A 232 -12.06 13.46 -1.25
N PHE A 233 -11.33 13.09 -0.19
CA PHE A 233 -10.06 13.72 0.19
C PHE A 233 -9.03 13.73 -0.95
N GLN A 234 -9.15 12.77 -1.87
CA GLN A 234 -8.32 12.65 -3.07
C GLN A 234 -8.41 13.85 -4.02
N HIS A 235 -9.58 14.48 -4.14
CA HIS A 235 -9.77 15.66 -5.00
C HIS A 235 -9.06 16.89 -4.45
N ASP A 236 -8.81 16.92 -3.14
CA ASP A 236 -8.31 18.11 -2.43
C ASP A 236 -6.79 18.12 -2.38
N ILE A 237 -6.19 16.95 -2.20
CA ILE A 237 -4.74 16.77 -2.19
C ILE A 237 -4.19 16.89 -3.62
N TYR A 238 -5.02 16.73 -4.66
CA TYR A 238 -4.63 16.89 -6.07
C TYR A 238 -4.17 18.31 -6.42
N VAL A 239 -4.50 19.31 -5.60
CA VAL A 239 -4.06 20.71 -5.78
C VAL A 239 -2.67 20.96 -5.18
N ALA A 240 -2.14 20.03 -4.38
CA ALA A 240 -0.84 20.17 -3.72
C ALA A 240 0.32 19.62 -4.57
N LYS A 241 1.53 20.13 -4.30
CA LYS A 241 2.83 19.70 -4.85
C LYS A 241 3.12 18.20 -4.66
N GLU A 242 2.35 17.53 -3.81
CA GLU A 242 2.54 16.16 -3.32
C GLU A 242 1.61 15.11 -3.96
N ALA A 243 0.95 15.43 -5.08
CA ALA A 243 0.10 14.49 -5.82
C ALA A 243 0.82 13.17 -6.17
N GLY A 244 2.14 13.19 -6.34
CA GLY A 244 2.97 12.00 -6.52
C GLY A 244 2.96 11.05 -5.31
N HIS A 245 3.16 11.58 -4.09
CA HIS A 245 3.14 10.77 -2.87
C HIS A 245 1.75 10.17 -2.61
N LEU A 246 0.68 10.95 -2.84
CA LEU A 246 -0.69 10.45 -2.74
C LEU A 246 -0.97 9.31 -3.73
N ASN A 247 -0.54 9.46 -4.99
CA ASN A 247 -0.71 8.42 -6.00
C ASN A 247 0.04 7.13 -5.62
N ASN A 248 1.19 7.24 -4.97
CA ASN A 248 1.95 6.08 -4.47
C ASN A 248 1.20 5.34 -3.36
N VAL A 249 0.71 6.06 -2.35
CA VAL A 249 -0.11 5.51 -1.26
C VAL A 249 -1.37 4.83 -1.82
N ARG A 250 -2.03 5.46 -2.80
CA ARG A 250 -3.22 4.90 -3.46
C ARG A 250 -2.92 3.61 -4.23
N ALA A 251 -1.81 3.57 -4.96
CA ALA A 251 -1.45 2.38 -5.72
C ALA A 251 -1.22 1.19 -4.77
N LEU A 252 -0.54 1.42 -3.64
CA LEU A 252 -0.36 0.41 -2.60
C LEU A 252 -1.68 0.00 -1.93
N ALA A 253 -2.56 0.95 -1.62
CA ALA A 253 -3.89 0.65 -1.08
C ALA A 253 -4.70 -0.23 -2.05
N THR A 254 -4.63 0.07 -3.36
CA THR A 254 -5.28 -0.73 -4.40
C THR A 254 -4.72 -2.15 -4.43
N ALA A 255 -3.39 -2.31 -4.34
CA ALA A 255 -2.75 -3.61 -4.30
C ALA A 255 -3.17 -4.41 -3.05
N VAL A 256 -3.17 -3.79 -1.86
CA VAL A 256 -3.63 -4.40 -0.61
C VAL A 256 -5.05 -4.93 -0.75
N THR A 257 -6.00 -4.08 -1.12
CA THR A 257 -7.42 -4.49 -1.26
C THR A 257 -7.58 -5.62 -2.28
N ARG A 258 -6.87 -5.54 -3.41
CA ARG A 258 -7.01 -6.53 -4.48
C ARG A 258 -6.48 -7.91 -4.09
N ILE A 259 -5.34 -7.97 -3.40
CA ILE A 259 -4.76 -9.24 -2.93
C ILE A 259 -5.59 -9.79 -1.77
N THR A 260 -6.02 -8.95 -0.81
CA THR A 260 -6.90 -9.38 0.30
C THR A 260 -8.18 -10.03 -0.20
N ARG A 261 -8.87 -9.44 -1.18
CA ARG A 261 -10.08 -10.04 -1.77
C ARG A 261 -9.82 -11.43 -2.37
N ASN A 262 -8.67 -11.64 -3.00
CA ASN A 262 -8.32 -12.96 -3.53
C ASN A 262 -8.07 -13.99 -2.41
N ILE A 263 -7.58 -13.57 -1.24
CA ILE A 263 -7.48 -14.43 -0.06
C ILE A 263 -8.88 -14.82 0.42
N GLU A 264 -9.77 -13.84 0.57
CA GLU A 264 -11.16 -14.05 1.02
C GLU A 264 -11.97 -14.94 0.08
N ASP A 265 -11.82 -14.75 -1.23
CA ASP A 265 -12.48 -15.56 -2.26
C ASP A 265 -12.02 -17.03 -2.21
N ARG A 266 -10.76 -17.28 -1.82
CA ARG A 266 -10.17 -18.64 -1.75
C ARG A 266 -10.41 -19.34 -0.41
N GLU A 267 -10.42 -18.58 0.68
CA GLU A 267 -10.66 -19.07 2.03
C GLU A 267 -11.78 -18.26 2.71
N PRO A 268 -13.06 -18.54 2.40
CA PRO A 268 -14.19 -17.83 3.00
C PRO A 268 -14.18 -17.99 4.52
N GLY A 269 -13.94 -16.90 5.25
CA GLY A 269 -13.86 -16.91 6.71
C GLY A 269 -12.47 -17.17 7.31
N ALA A 270 -11.40 -17.15 6.50
CA ALA A 270 -10.04 -16.99 7.00
C ALA A 270 -9.96 -15.67 7.78
N THR A 271 -10.10 -15.79 9.09
CA THR A 271 -10.12 -14.67 10.02
C THR A 271 -8.69 -14.12 10.08
N GLU A 272 -8.54 -12.83 9.77
CA GLU A 272 -7.30 -12.10 9.93
C GLU A 272 -6.66 -12.40 11.30
N ALA A 273 -5.40 -12.78 11.32
CA ALA A 273 -4.57 -12.67 12.52
C ALA A 273 -4.43 -11.17 12.83
N GLU A 274 -5.31 -10.62 13.68
CA GLU A 274 -5.32 -9.23 14.17
C GLU A 274 -4.65 -8.23 13.21
N ILE A 275 -5.29 -7.96 12.07
CA ILE A 275 -4.83 -6.95 11.13
C ILE A 275 -5.84 -5.80 11.18
N PRO A 276 -5.48 -4.59 11.63
CA PRO A 276 -6.37 -3.45 11.47
C PRO A 276 -6.28 -3.00 10.00
N SER A 277 -7.14 -3.54 9.13
CA SER A 277 -7.47 -2.87 7.86
C SER A 277 -8.95 -2.52 7.80
N THR A 278 -9.26 -1.30 8.20
CA THR A 278 -10.61 -0.73 8.11
C THR A 278 -10.64 0.62 7.42
N GLU A 279 -9.68 0.91 6.56
CA GLU A 279 -9.71 2.19 5.87
C GLU A 279 -10.55 2.25 4.61
N CYS A 280 -11.04 1.15 3.98
CA CYS A 280 -12.03 1.31 2.88
C CYS A 280 -12.72 0.07 2.27
N SER A 281 -12.48 -1.18 2.67
CA SER A 281 -12.98 -2.32 1.87
C SER A 281 -14.30 -2.96 2.31
N ASP A 282 -14.62 -3.09 3.60
CA ASP A 282 -15.61 -4.11 4.02
C ASP A 282 -16.83 -3.61 4.79
N GLU A 283 -16.97 -2.29 5.01
CA GLU A 283 -18.14 -1.68 5.67
C GLU A 283 -19.19 -1.09 4.70
N PHE A 284 -19.04 -1.34 3.39
CA PHE A 284 -19.88 -0.72 2.34
C PHE A 284 -20.85 -1.67 1.63
N SER A 285 -21.06 -2.88 2.15
CA SER A 285 -22.19 -3.71 1.71
C SER A 285 -23.47 -3.19 2.35
N SER A 286 -24.27 -2.48 1.57
CA SER A 286 -25.59 -1.98 1.94
C SER A 286 -26.57 -3.12 2.20
N ASP A 287 -27.09 -3.20 3.43
CA ASP A 287 -28.37 -3.83 3.72
C ASP A 287 -29.45 -3.11 2.88
N GLU A 288 -30.02 -3.82 1.91
CA GLU A 288 -31.27 -3.41 1.31
C GLU A 288 -32.40 -3.58 2.33
N THR A 289 -32.83 -2.45 2.90
CA THR A 289 -34.13 -2.30 3.53
C THR A 289 -35.24 -2.81 2.60
N THR A 290 -35.81 -3.97 2.93
CA THR A 290 -37.07 -4.43 2.35
C THR A 290 -38.22 -3.65 2.99
N SER A 291 -38.54 -2.51 2.40
CA SER A 291 -39.81 -1.82 2.62
C SER A 291 -40.95 -2.65 2.02
N SER A 292 -41.76 -3.30 2.86
CA SER A 292 -43.08 -3.82 2.47
C SER A 292 -44.16 -3.11 3.29
N SER A 293 -44.62 -1.97 2.77
CA SER A 293 -45.85 -1.33 3.21
C SER A 293 -47.05 -2.11 2.66
N SER A 294 -47.88 -2.54 3.60
CA SER A 294 -49.16 -3.22 3.44
C SER A 294 -50.23 -2.37 2.73
N SER A 295 -51.10 -3.04 1.95
CA SER A 295 -52.44 -2.54 1.61
C SER A 295 -53.35 -3.69 1.14
N SER A 296 -54.51 -3.74 1.77
CA SER A 296 -55.68 -4.62 1.64
C SER A 296 -56.38 -4.66 0.28
N GLY A 297 -57.11 -5.75 0.00
CA GLY A 297 -58.16 -5.79 -1.01
C GLY A 297 -58.89 -7.14 -1.05
N SER A 298 -60.17 -7.13 -0.66
CA SER A 298 -61.15 -8.22 -0.65
C SER A 298 -61.49 -8.76 -2.06
N ASP A 299 -61.61 -10.07 -2.20
CA ASP A 299 -62.81 -10.84 -2.61
C ASP A 299 -62.48 -12.34 -2.74
#